data_AF-A0AAW7QNT5-F1
#
_entry.id   AF-A0AAW7QNT5-F1
#
_cell.length_a   1.000
_cell.length_b   1.000
_cell.length_c   1.000
_cell.angle_alpha   90.00
_cell.angle_beta   90.00
_cell.angle_gamma   90.00
#
_symmetry.space_group_name_H-M   'P 1'
#
loop_
_entity.id
_entity.type
_entity.pdbx_description
1 polymer ?
#
loop_
_entity_poly.entity_id
_entity_poly.type
_entity_poly.pdbx_seq_one_letter_code
_entity_poly.pdbx_strand_id
1 'polypeptide(L)'
;MEPFFRWSEQHLGQSHYVLGYLIVLVSHNWPIIFALGSALWLSIRLYRTPTRANAVWLFSALLFGLGYEYEKHIAGEFHQAIDMLFGYEIAGWNRPLHILVGPVVNTGFVIMTFAMICHGIQLSFGARFIAQFRRWYPARITKRRSGATLSERERP
;
A
#
# COMPACT_ATOMS: atom_id res chain seq x y z
N MET A 1 25.58 13.69 -32.44
CA MET A 1 25.12 14.07 -31.10
C MET A 1 25.75 15.37 -30.58
N GLU A 2 26.94 15.78 -31.05
CA GLU A 2 27.55 17.08 -30.69
C GLU A 2 26.77 18.38 -31.01
N PRO A 3 26.02 18.52 -32.12
CA PRO A 3 25.46 19.84 -32.47
C PRO A 3 24.33 20.28 -31.53
N PHE A 4 23.54 19.34 -31.01
CA PHE A 4 22.50 19.65 -30.03
C PHE A 4 23.10 20.01 -28.67
N PHE A 5 24.15 19.30 -28.23
CA PHE A 5 24.81 19.53 -26.94
C PHE A 5 25.46 20.90 -26.86
N ARG A 6 26.14 21.35 -27.93
CA ARG A 6 26.72 22.69 -28.00
C ARG A 6 25.66 23.79 -28.10
N TRP A 7 24.59 23.55 -28.86
CA TRP A 7 23.47 24.48 -28.95
C TRP A 7 22.74 24.65 -27.61
N SER A 8 22.48 23.56 -26.89
CA SER A 8 21.78 23.59 -25.61
C SER A 8 22.59 24.26 -24.51
N GLU A 9 23.90 24.04 -24.47
CA GLU A 9 24.80 24.72 -23.53
C GLU A 9 24.81 26.24 -23.74
N GLN A 10 24.81 26.68 -25.01
CA GLN A 10 24.83 28.11 -25.36
C GLN A 10 23.49 28.83 -25.15
N HIS A 11 22.34 28.15 -25.29
CA HIS A 11 21.02 28.80 -25.27
C HIS A 11 20.20 28.53 -24.00
N LEU A 12 20.40 27.38 -23.35
CA LEU A 12 19.63 26.95 -22.17
C LEU A 12 20.46 26.97 -20.88
N GLY A 13 21.78 27.16 -20.97
CA GLY A 13 22.70 27.05 -19.83
C GLY A 13 22.67 25.66 -19.18
N GLN A 14 23.17 25.47 -17.95
CA GLN A 14 23.11 24.17 -17.27
C GLN A 14 21.69 23.73 -16.86
N SER A 15 20.73 24.64 -16.91
CA SER A 15 19.34 24.46 -16.47
C SER A 15 18.63 23.29 -17.18
N HIS A 16 18.93 23.05 -18.46
CA HIS A 16 18.31 21.94 -19.21
C HIS A 16 18.82 20.57 -18.75
N TYR A 17 20.07 20.46 -18.31
CA TYR A 17 20.58 19.23 -17.68
C TYR A 17 19.91 18.99 -16.34
N VAL A 18 19.74 20.03 -15.53
CA VAL A 18 19.06 19.95 -14.23
C VAL A 18 17.61 19.50 -14.43
N LEU A 19 16.88 20.11 -15.37
CA LEU A 19 15.51 19.71 -15.70
C LEU A 19 15.43 18.29 -16.26
N GLY A 20 16.35 17.91 -17.15
CA GLY A 20 16.44 16.56 -17.69
C GLY A 20 16.67 15.53 -16.58
N TYR A 21 17.61 15.79 -15.67
CA TYR A 21 17.86 14.94 -14.51
C TYR A 21 16.63 14.86 -13.59
N LEU A 22 15.95 15.97 -13.33
CA LEU A 22 14.77 16.01 -12.48
C LEU A 22 13.64 15.16 -13.08
N ILE A 23 13.40 15.26 -14.39
CA ILE A 23 12.40 14.47 -15.11
C ILE A 23 12.72 12.97 -14.99
N VAL A 24 13.97 12.58 -15.24
CA VAL A 24 14.41 11.19 -15.14
C VAL A 24 14.27 10.69 -13.70
N LEU A 25 14.67 11.50 -12.72
CA LEU A 25 14.62 11.14 -11.31
C LEU A 25 13.18 10.96 -10.82
N VAL A 26 12.26 11.85 -11.20
CA VAL A 26 10.83 11.72 -10.86
C VAL A 26 10.20 10.54 -11.60
N SER A 27 10.47 10.40 -12.90
CA SER A 27 9.96 9.29 -13.72
C SER A 27 10.41 7.93 -13.17
N HIS A 28 11.66 7.84 -12.69
CA HIS A 28 12.18 6.59 -12.17
C HIS A 28 11.70 6.28 -10.74
N ASN A 29 11.32 7.28 -9.95
CA ASN A 29 10.95 7.16 -8.54
C ASN A 29 9.48 7.50 -8.26
N TRP A 30 8.62 7.56 -9.28
CA TRP A 30 7.22 7.94 -9.10
C TRP A 30 6.46 7.07 -8.09
N PRO A 31 6.70 5.73 -7.94
CA PRO A 31 5.96 4.93 -6.96
C PRO A 31 6.31 5.29 -5.52
N ILE A 32 7.59 5.57 -5.22
CA ILE A 32 8.00 5.99 -3.87
C ILE A 32 7.53 7.42 -3.58
N ILE A 33 7.56 8.33 -4.58
CA ILE A 33 6.99 9.68 -4.43
C ILE A 33 5.50 9.60 -4.12
N PHE A 34 4.76 8.72 -4.81
CA PHE A 34 3.35 8.47 -4.53
C PHE A 34 3.11 7.86 -3.14
N ALA A 35 3.92 6.88 -2.74
CA ALA A 35 3.85 6.26 -1.42
C ALA A 35 4.07 7.29 -0.29
N LEU A 36 5.10 8.13 -0.42
CA LEU A 36 5.42 9.18 0.55
C LEU A 36 4.35 10.27 0.57
N GLY A 37 3.89 10.73 -0.60
CA GLY A 37 2.83 11.73 -0.70
C GLY A 37 1.52 11.25 -0.07
N SER A 38 1.13 10.00 -0.35
CA SER A 38 -0.07 9.39 0.24
C SER A 38 0.09 9.15 1.74
N ALA A 39 1.25 8.68 2.21
CA ALA A 39 1.54 8.52 3.63
C ALA A 39 1.50 9.85 4.38
N LEU A 40 2.07 10.93 3.82
CA LEU A 40 2.00 12.26 4.41
C LEU A 40 0.56 12.76 4.53
N TRP A 41 -0.20 12.64 3.44
CA TRP A 41 -1.62 13.02 3.44
C TRP A 41 -2.43 12.22 4.47
N LEU A 42 -2.23 10.91 4.54
CA LEU A 42 -2.91 10.02 5.47
C LEU A 42 -2.47 10.24 6.92
N SER A 43 -1.21 10.62 7.15
CA SER A 43 -0.70 11.04 8.46
C SER A 43 -1.41 12.31 8.95
N ILE A 44 -1.51 13.33 8.09
CA ILE A 44 -2.27 14.55 8.41
C ILE A 44 -3.74 14.22 8.69
N ARG A 45 -4.34 13.35 7.87
CA ARG A 45 -5.72 12.92 8.04
C ARG A 45 -5.92 12.13 9.35
N LEU A 46 -4.99 11.26 9.71
CA LEU A 46 -5.01 10.49 10.95
C LEU A 46 -4.88 11.41 12.16
N TYR A 47 -3.99 12.40 12.09
CA TYR A 47 -3.82 13.42 13.14
C TYR A 47 -5.11 14.21 13.37
N ARG A 48 -5.79 14.62 12.30
CA ARG A 48 -7.06 15.34 12.39
C ARG A 48 -8.24 14.45 12.80
N THR A 49 -8.24 13.19 12.37
CA THR A 49 -9.33 12.23 12.59
C THR A 49 -8.75 10.86 12.94
N PRO A 50 -8.49 10.58 14.23
CA PRO A 50 -7.84 9.34 14.66
C PRO A 50 -8.82 8.16 14.55
N THR A 51 -8.90 7.56 13.37
CA THR A 51 -9.75 6.39 13.11
C THR A 51 -8.91 5.20 12.66
N ARG A 52 -9.38 3.98 12.98
CA ARG A 52 -8.72 2.74 12.56
C ARG A 52 -8.55 2.65 11.05
N ALA A 53 -9.54 3.12 10.29
CA ALA A 53 -9.47 3.16 8.83
C ALA A 53 -8.30 4.03 8.33
N ASN A 54 -8.13 5.23 8.90
CA ASN A 54 -7.03 6.13 8.52
C ASN A 54 -5.66 5.53 8.87
N ALA A 55 -5.54 4.84 10.01
CA ALA A 55 -4.31 4.15 10.39
C ALA A 55 -3.98 3.02 9.42
N VAL A 56 -4.98 2.19 9.06
CA VAL A 56 -4.80 1.11 8.09
C VAL A 56 -4.36 1.66 6.73
N TRP A 57 -4.99 2.72 6.23
CA TRP A 57 -4.56 3.34 4.98
C TRP A 57 -3.14 3.89 5.04
N LEU A 58 -2.75 4.54 6.15
CA LEU A 58 -1.39 5.02 6.35
C LEU A 58 -0.38 3.87 6.30
N PHE A 59 -0.66 2.78 7.02
CA PHE A 59 0.18 1.60 6.99
C PHE A 59 0.24 0.96 5.60
N SER A 60 -0.87 0.89 4.86
CA SER A 60 -0.86 0.41 3.47
C SER A 60 0.06 1.23 2.57
N ALA A 61 0.03 2.56 2.69
CA ALA A 61 0.89 3.45 1.91
C ALA A 61 2.38 3.25 2.24
N LEU A 62 2.70 3.10 3.53
CA LEU A 62 4.07 2.82 3.98
C LEU A 62 4.55 1.43 3.52
N LEU A 63 3.70 0.42 3.62
CA LEU A 63 3.99 -0.94 3.15
C LEU A 63 4.25 -1.00 1.65
N PHE A 64 3.46 -0.27 0.87
CA PHE A 64 3.68 -0.14 -0.57
C PHE A 64 5.02 0.52 -0.89
N GLY A 65 5.34 1.63 -0.21
CA GLY A 65 6.64 2.30 -0.39
C GLY A 65 7.82 1.41 -0.01
N LEU A 66 7.71 0.68 1.10
CA LEU A 66 8.76 -0.21 1.59
C LEU A 66 8.96 -1.43 0.67
N GLY A 67 7.87 -2.01 0.15
CA GLY A 67 7.94 -3.09 -0.83
C GLY A 67 8.59 -2.64 -2.15
N TYR A 68 8.27 -1.43 -2.62
CA TYR A 68 8.91 -0.85 -3.80
C TYR A 68 10.41 -0.63 -3.60
N GLU A 69 10.80 -0.03 -2.47
CA GLU A 69 12.20 0.25 -2.15
C GLU A 69 13.00 -1.05 -1.97
N TYR A 70 12.38 -2.06 -1.34
CA TYR A 70 12.96 -3.37 -1.18
C TYR A 70 13.31 -4.00 -2.53
N GLU A 71 12.36 -4.03 -3.47
CA GLU A 71 12.57 -4.61 -4.80
C GLU A 71 13.61 -3.82 -5.61
N LYS A 72 13.55 -2.49 -5.53
CA LYS A 72 14.37 -1.61 -6.36
C LYS A 72 15.84 -1.52 -5.91
N HIS A 73 16.07 -1.48 -4.60
CA HIS A 73 17.39 -1.13 -4.05
C HIS A 73 17.94 -2.22 -3.12
N ILE A 74 17.11 -2.84 -2.29
CA ILE A 74 17.61 -3.76 -1.26
C ILE A 74 17.89 -5.15 -1.85
N ALA A 75 16.98 -5.72 -2.63
CA ALA A 75 17.09 -7.09 -3.12
C ALA A 75 18.35 -7.32 -3.98
N GLY A 76 18.73 -6.33 -4.79
CA GLY A 76 19.93 -6.37 -5.64
C GLY A 76 21.23 -6.15 -4.86
N GLU A 77 21.27 -5.19 -3.94
CA GLU A 77 22.48 -4.92 -3.15
C GLU A 77 22.76 -6.03 -2.14
N PHE A 78 21.71 -6.64 -1.55
CA PHE A 78 21.86 -7.77 -0.64
C PHE A 78 22.45 -8.99 -1.36
N HIS A 79 22.11 -9.19 -2.64
CA HIS A 79 22.70 -10.23 -3.47
C HIS A 79 24.21 -10.02 -3.65
N GLN A 80 24.59 -8.80 -4.06
CA GLN A 80 26.00 -8.42 -4.24
C GLN A 80 26.79 -8.52 -2.93
N ALA A 81 26.21 -8.08 -1.81
CA ALA A 81 26.86 -8.16 -0.51
C ALA A 81 27.12 -9.62 -0.09
N ILE A 82 26.15 -10.52 -0.26
CA ILE A 82 26.32 -11.94 0.09
C ILE A 82 27.33 -12.62 -0.87
N ASP A 83 27.27 -12.35 -2.17
CA ASP A 83 28.26 -12.85 -3.12
C ASP A 83 29.69 -12.37 -2.77
N MET A 84 29.82 -11.12 -2.33
CA MET A 84 31.10 -10.56 -1.91
C MET A 84 31.59 -11.11 -0.56
N LEU A 85 30.68 -11.37 0.39
CA LEU A 85 31.02 -11.84 1.74
C LEU A 85 31.38 -13.33 1.79
N PHE A 86 30.77 -14.16 0.93
CA PHE A 86 30.95 -15.61 0.95
C PHE A 86 31.71 -16.18 -0.26
N GLY A 87 32.02 -15.36 -1.26
CA GLY A 87 32.83 -15.75 -2.42
C GLY A 87 32.32 -17.01 -3.15
N TYR A 88 33.22 -17.72 -3.85
CA TYR A 88 32.92 -18.93 -4.63
C TYR A 88 32.46 -20.13 -3.78
N GLU A 89 32.68 -20.11 -2.46
CA GLU A 89 32.41 -21.25 -1.57
C GLU A 89 30.92 -21.51 -1.36
N ILE A 90 30.10 -20.45 -1.34
CA ILE A 90 28.63 -20.55 -1.17
C ILE A 90 27.88 -20.02 -2.39
N ALA A 91 28.56 -19.44 -3.40
CA ALA A 91 27.94 -18.90 -4.62
C ALA A 91 26.96 -19.88 -5.31
N GLY A 92 27.25 -21.19 -5.30
CA GLY A 92 26.38 -22.23 -5.86
C GLY A 92 25.05 -22.41 -5.12
N TRP A 93 25.01 -22.12 -3.81
CA TRP A 93 23.81 -22.14 -2.97
C TRP A 93 23.16 -20.76 -2.83
N ASN A 94 23.94 -19.68 -2.96
CA ASN A 94 23.46 -18.31 -2.82
C ASN A 94 22.49 -17.91 -3.94
N ARG A 95 22.81 -18.26 -5.20
CA ARG A 95 21.91 -17.99 -6.34
C ARG A 95 20.52 -18.61 -6.15
N PRO A 96 20.36 -19.92 -5.89
CA PRO A 96 19.03 -20.51 -5.68
C PRO A 96 18.35 -20.01 -4.40
N LEU A 97 19.09 -19.72 -3.33
CA LEU A 97 18.52 -19.10 -2.12
C LEU A 97 18.02 -17.68 -2.39
N HIS A 98 18.71 -16.87 -3.18
CA HIS A 98 18.27 -15.53 -3.54
C HIS A 98 17.06 -15.56 -4.49
N ILE A 99 17.07 -16.47 -5.47
CA ILE A 99 15.92 -16.75 -6.34
C ILE A 99 14.69 -17.21 -5.53
N LEU A 100 14.89 -17.78 -4.33
CA LEU A 100 13.79 -18.18 -3.46
C LEU A 100 13.37 -17.06 -2.49
N VAL A 101 14.33 -16.51 -1.75
CA VAL A 101 14.10 -15.57 -0.64
C VAL A 101 13.64 -14.20 -1.16
N GLY A 102 14.23 -13.69 -2.25
CA GLY A 102 13.81 -12.42 -2.84
C GLY A 102 12.33 -12.44 -3.25
N PRO A 103 11.91 -13.39 -4.10
CA PRO A 103 10.50 -13.55 -4.48
C PRO A 103 9.57 -13.88 -3.31
N VAL A 104 10.01 -14.66 -2.30
CA VAL A 104 9.20 -14.94 -1.10
C VAL A 104 8.95 -13.68 -0.28
N VAL A 105 9.99 -12.87 -0.04
CA VAL A 105 9.86 -11.61 0.71
C VAL A 105 9.00 -10.61 -0.07
N ASN A 106 9.24 -10.45 -1.38
CA ASN A 106 8.43 -9.58 -2.24
C ASN A 106 6.95 -10.04 -2.27
N THR A 107 6.70 -11.35 -2.44
CA THR A 107 5.35 -11.94 -2.37
C THR A 107 4.69 -11.66 -1.01
N GLY A 108 5.45 -11.76 0.09
CA GLY A 108 4.99 -11.38 1.42
C GLY A 108 4.56 -9.91 1.51
N PHE A 109 5.37 -8.99 0.98
CA PHE A 109 5.03 -7.56 0.91
C PHE A 109 3.77 -7.30 0.08
N VAL A 110 3.65 -7.94 -1.09
CA VAL A 110 2.48 -7.80 -1.96
C VAL A 110 1.21 -8.30 -1.27
N ILE A 111 1.25 -9.50 -0.68
CA ILE A 111 0.11 -10.09 0.04
C ILE A 111 -0.29 -9.20 1.22
N MET A 112 0.68 -8.75 2.02
CA MET A 112 0.42 -7.94 3.20
C MET A 112 -0.16 -6.57 2.83
N THR A 113 0.38 -5.93 1.78
CA THR A 113 -0.15 -4.68 1.23
C THR A 113 -1.58 -4.87 0.73
N PHE A 114 -1.85 -5.95 -0.02
CA PHE A 114 -3.17 -6.25 -0.54
C PHE A 114 -4.19 -6.51 0.57
N ALA A 115 -3.83 -7.31 1.58
CA ALA A 115 -4.67 -7.58 2.74
C ALA A 115 -5.02 -6.28 3.50
N MET A 116 -4.05 -5.38 3.66
CA MET A 116 -4.24 -4.08 4.30
C MET A 116 -5.16 -3.16 3.49
N ILE A 117 -5.05 -3.15 2.16
CA ILE A 117 -5.98 -2.43 1.28
C ILE A 117 -7.41 -2.99 1.43
N CYS A 118 -7.58 -4.31 1.37
CA CYS A 118 -8.89 -4.95 1.56
C CYS A 118 -9.49 -4.61 2.93
N HIS A 119 -8.68 -4.66 4.00
CA HIS A 119 -9.11 -4.29 5.35
C HIS A 119 -9.48 -2.80 5.45
N GLY A 120 -8.71 -1.92 4.80
CA GLY A 120 -9.01 -0.49 4.70
C GLY A 120 -10.33 -0.21 3.99
N ILE A 121 -10.62 -0.91 2.88
CA ILE A 121 -11.90 -0.83 2.15
C ILE A 121 -13.04 -1.31 3.06
N GLN A 122 -12.88 -2.45 3.73
CA GLN A 122 -13.89 -2.99 4.65
C GLN A 122 -14.20 -2.00 5.78
N LEU A 123 -13.21 -1.38 6.40
CA LEU A 123 -13.43 -0.41 7.48
C LEU A 123 -14.07 0.89 6.97
N SER A 124 -13.70 1.33 5.77
CA SER A 124 -14.19 2.60 5.20
C SER A 124 -15.62 2.50 4.66
N PHE A 125 -15.97 1.34 4.09
CA PHE A 125 -17.22 1.16 3.34
C PHE A 125 -18.12 0.03 3.85
N GLY A 126 -17.64 -0.86 4.72
CA GLY A 126 -18.37 -2.05 5.16
C GLY A 126 -19.73 -1.72 5.77
N ALA A 127 -19.81 -0.69 6.62
CA ALA A 127 -21.09 -0.27 7.20
C ALA A 127 -22.09 0.25 6.15
N ARG A 128 -21.60 0.96 5.12
CA ARG A 128 -22.43 1.46 4.01
C ARG A 128 -22.89 0.32 3.11
N PHE A 129 -22.00 -0.64 2.84
CA PHE A 129 -22.30 -1.82 2.05
C PHE A 129 -23.35 -2.71 2.73
N ILE A 130 -23.22 -2.93 4.05
CA ILE A 130 -24.22 -3.66 4.85
C ILE A 130 -25.55 -2.92 4.87
N ALA A 131 -25.54 -1.59 5.03
CA ALA A 131 -26.77 -0.79 5.03
C ALA A 131 -27.49 -0.85 3.66
N GLN A 132 -26.73 -0.80 2.56
CA GLN A 132 -27.27 -0.91 1.21
C GLN A 132 -27.76 -2.33 0.93
N PHE A 133 -27.01 -3.36 1.32
CA PHE A 133 -27.43 -4.76 1.18
C PHE A 133 -28.72 -5.05 1.98
N ARG A 134 -28.84 -4.48 3.18
CA ARG A 134 -30.05 -4.57 4.01
C ARG A 134 -31.27 -3.88 3.39
N ARG A 135 -31.10 -2.93 2.46
CA ARG A 135 -32.23 -2.39 1.67
C ARG A 135 -32.77 -3.40 0.66
N TRP A 136 -31.90 -4.20 0.03
CA TRP A 136 -32.30 -5.20 -0.96
C TRP A 136 -32.77 -6.51 -0.33
N TYR A 137 -32.16 -6.88 0.79
CA TYR A 137 -32.55 -8.02 1.62
C TYR A 137 -32.92 -7.51 3.01
N PRO A 138 -34.12 -6.93 3.20
CA PRO A 138 -34.60 -6.62 4.52
C PRO A 138 -34.60 -7.91 5.32
N ALA A 139 -33.87 -7.92 6.45
CA ALA A 139 -33.97 -9.01 7.40
C ALA A 139 -35.46 -9.19 7.70
N ARG A 140 -36.01 -10.37 7.41
CA ARG A 140 -37.37 -10.72 7.82
C ARG A 140 -37.38 -10.62 9.34
N ILE A 141 -37.78 -9.47 9.85
CA ILE A 141 -38.17 -9.33 11.24
C ILE A 141 -39.43 -10.16 11.33
N THR A 142 -39.30 -11.43 11.70
CA THR A 142 -40.40 -12.20 12.23
C THR A 142 -40.85 -11.43 13.46
N LYS A 143 -41.83 -10.54 13.28
CA LYS A 143 -42.61 -10.01 14.38
C LYS A 143 -43.24 -11.24 15.02
N ARG A 144 -42.59 -11.78 16.05
CA ARG A 144 -43.23 -12.69 16.98
C ARG A 144 -44.29 -11.83 17.65
N ARG A 145 -45.48 -11.83 17.06
CA ARG A 145 -46.70 -11.26 17.64
C ARG A 145 -46.88 -12.04 18.93
N SER A 146 -46.43 -11.49 20.05
CA SER A 146 -46.84 -11.96 21.36
C SER A 146 -48.29 -11.53 21.53
N GLY A 147 -49.18 -12.19 20.81
CA GLY A 147 -50.61 -12.19 21.06
C GLY A 147 -50.85 -13.19 22.17
N ALA A 148 -50.79 -12.71 23.41
CA ALA A 148 -51.38 -13.38 24.55
C ALA A 148 -52.18 -12.34 25.32
N THR A 149 -53.31 -11.94 24.74
CA THR A 149 -54.46 -11.43 25.48
C THR A 149 -55.30 -12.61 25.92
N LEU A 150 -55.43 -12.82 27.23
CA LEU A 150 -56.53 -13.50 27.93
C LEU A 150 -56.40 -13.08 29.41
N SER A 151 -57.23 -12.12 29.84
CA SER A 151 -58.47 -12.32 30.65
C SER A 151 -58.13 -12.20 32.14
N GLU A 152 -58.43 -11.05 32.77
CA GLU A 152 -59.70 -10.69 33.43
C GLU A 152 -59.69 -11.08 34.93
N ARG A 153 -60.05 -10.12 35.80
CA ARG A 153 -60.38 -10.25 37.26
C ARG A 153 -59.22 -10.65 38.20
N GLU A 154 -59.12 -10.20 39.44
CA GLU A 154 -60.03 -9.55 40.38
C GLU A 154 -59.16 -8.82 41.43
N ARG A 155 -59.50 -7.57 41.78
CA ARG A 155 -59.11 -6.95 43.06
C ARG A 155 -60.28 -7.16 44.02
N PRO A 156 -60.01 -7.46 45.29
CA PRO A 156 -60.11 -6.39 46.29
C PRO A 156 -58.78 -6.10 46.98
#